data_AF-O58570-F1
#
_entry.id   AF-O58570-F1
#
_cell.length_a   1.000
_cell.length_b   1.000
_cell.length_c   1.000
_cell.angle_alpha   90.00
_cell.angle_beta   90.00
_cell.angle_gamma   90.00
#
_symmetry.space_group_name_H-M   'P 1'
#
loop_
_entity.id
_entity.type
_entity.pdbx_description
1 polymer ?
#
loop_
_entity_poly.entity_id
_entity_poly.type
_entity_poly.pdbx_seq_one_letter_code
_entity_poly.pdbx_strand_id
1 'polypeptide(L)'
;MISQFIDRKRELAILEREWKNTPSFVVIYGRRRVGKTRLLVEFSKGKKVFFYTFMEGTKESQVKSLAKELVDFFNDEIFLSFSDWYPLFKYLSGKLMEKLSLYSTSLPMQLKAIEAS
;
A
#
# COMPACT_ATOMS: atom_id res chain seq x y z
N MET A 1 3.37 3.87 -27.55
CA MET A 1 4.40 4.82 -27.08
C MET A 1 4.50 4.74 -25.57
N ILE A 2 5.66 4.37 -25.02
CA ILE A 2 5.92 4.47 -23.57
C ILE A 2 6.12 5.96 -23.29
N SER A 3 5.12 6.60 -22.69
CA SER A 3 5.24 7.98 -22.23
C SER A 3 6.34 8.07 -21.17
N GLN A 4 7.31 8.95 -21.41
CA GLN A 4 8.40 9.26 -20.48
C GLN A 4 7.79 9.86 -19.21
N PHE A 5 8.18 9.35 -18.03
CA PHE A 5 7.71 9.92 -16.76
C PHE A 5 8.49 11.22 -16.51
N ILE A 6 7.82 12.35 -16.70
CA ILE A 6 8.37 13.70 -16.57
C ILE A 6 7.87 14.30 -15.26
N ASP A 7 8.73 15.07 -14.58
CA ASP A 7 8.47 15.71 -13.27
C ASP A 7 8.44 14.73 -12.07
N ARG A 8 8.04 15.19 -10.88
CA ARG A 8 7.90 14.42 -9.62
C ARG A 8 9.19 13.90 -8.98
N LYS A 9 10.34 14.48 -9.34
CA LYS A 9 11.65 14.12 -8.75
C LYS A 9 11.67 14.28 -7.23
N ARG A 10 11.00 15.31 -6.70
CA ARG A 10 10.93 15.57 -5.26
C ARG A 10 10.14 14.49 -4.53
N GLU A 11 8.98 14.11 -5.05
CA GLU A 11 8.12 13.09 -4.46
C GLU A 11 8.77 11.70 -4.53
N LEU A 12 9.43 11.37 -5.65
CA LEU A 12 10.24 10.15 -5.74
C LEU A 12 11.37 10.15 -4.72
N ALA A 13 12.11 11.26 -4.56
CA ALA A 13 13.18 11.35 -3.58
C ALA A 13 12.67 11.17 -2.13
N ILE A 14 11.48 11.69 -1.81
CA ILE A 14 10.83 11.46 -0.50
C ILE A 14 10.51 9.97 -0.34
N LEU A 15 9.87 9.34 -1.33
CA LEU A 15 9.54 7.91 -1.28
C LEU A 15 10.79 7.03 -1.14
N GLU A 16 11.88 7.33 -1.85
CA GLU A 16 13.15 6.60 -1.72
C GLU A 16 13.82 6.78 -0.36
N ARG A 17 13.75 8.00 0.21
CA ARG A 17 14.27 8.25 1.54
C ARG A 17 13.48 7.48 2.58
N GLU A 18 12.15 7.56 2.53
CA GLU A 18 11.26 6.85 3.44
C GLU A 18 11.37 5.33 3.27
N TRP A 19 11.59 4.85 2.05
CA TRP A 19 11.87 3.43 1.80
C TRP A 19 13.12 2.93 2.54
N LYS A 20 14.13 3.78 2.75
CA LYS A 20 15.33 3.42 3.51
C LYS A 20 15.10 3.45 5.02
N ASN A 21 14.11 4.19 5.50
CA ASN A 21 13.75 4.28 6.91
C ASN A 21 12.70 3.21 7.25
N THR A 22 13.04 2.24 8.09
CA THR A 22 12.09 1.20 8.53
C THR A 22 11.88 1.25 10.04
N PRO A 23 10.63 1.31 10.54
CA PRO A 23 9.37 1.35 9.78
C PRO A 23 9.05 2.74 9.21
N SER A 24 8.37 2.81 8.05
CA SER A 24 7.84 4.06 7.49
C SER A 24 6.43 3.86 6.94
N PHE A 25 5.61 4.90 7.07
CA PHE A 25 4.25 4.96 6.56
C PHE A 25 4.03 6.28 5.83
N VAL A 26 3.80 6.21 4.52
CA VAL A 26 3.68 7.39 3.65
C VAL A 26 2.28 7.48 3.08
N VAL A 27 1.59 8.59 3.35
CA VAL A 27 0.30 8.91 2.76
C VAL A 27 0.50 9.85 1.57
N ILE A 28 0.05 9.42 0.38
CA ILE A 28 0.08 10.26 -0.83
C ILE A 28 -1.34 10.73 -1.15
N TYR A 29 -1.57 12.04 -1.05
CA TYR A 29 -2.85 12.67 -1.35
C TYR A 29 -2.73 13.68 -2.51
N GLY A 30 -3.86 14.10 -3.07
CA GLY A 30 -3.92 15.09 -4.15
C GLY A 30 -5.17 14.96 -5.02
N ARG A 31 -5.41 15.92 -5.93
CA ARG A 31 -6.61 15.95 -6.80
C ARG A 31 -6.76 14.69 -7.67
N ARG A 32 -7.98 14.44 -8.16
CA ARG A 32 -8.26 13.32 -9.09
C ARG A 32 -7.42 13.50 -10.37
N ARG A 33 -6.89 12.40 -10.90
CA ARG A 33 -6.09 12.35 -12.17
C ARG A 33 -4.71 13.05 -12.16
N VAL A 34 -4.14 13.42 -11.01
CA VAL A 34 -2.80 14.04 -10.91
C VAL A 34 -1.60 13.08 -11.07
N GLY A 35 -1.84 11.81 -11.42
CA GLY A 35 -0.78 10.82 -11.66
C GLY A 35 -0.21 10.11 -10.43
N LYS A 36 -0.93 10.06 -9.30
CA LYS A 36 -0.48 9.36 -8.07
C LYS A 36 -0.15 7.87 -8.34
N THR A 37 -1.04 7.15 -9.01
CA THR A 37 -0.79 5.74 -9.38
C THR A 37 0.45 5.62 -10.24
N ARG A 38 0.66 6.55 -11.19
CA ARG A 38 1.85 6.53 -12.04
C ARG A 38 3.13 6.78 -11.23
N LEU A 39 3.13 7.71 -10.28
CA LEU A 39 4.25 7.93 -9.36
C LEU A 39 4.62 6.66 -8.59
N LEU A 40 3.63 5.93 -8.09
CA LEU A 40 3.86 4.69 -7.34
C LEU A 40 4.38 3.54 -8.21
N VAL A 41 3.84 3.40 -9.41
CA VAL A 41 4.33 2.44 -10.40
C VAL A 41 5.80 2.73 -10.74
N GLU A 42 6.15 4.00 -10.95
CA GLU A 42 7.53 4.41 -11.21
C GLU A 42 8.45 4.17 -10.00
N PHE A 43 8.02 4.53 -8.79
CA PHE A 43 8.75 4.24 -7.55
C PHE A 43 8.97 2.74 -7.33
N SER A 44 8.01 1.89 -7.70
CA SER A 44 8.09 0.44 -7.49
C SER A 44 9.06 -0.29 -8.43
N LYS A 45 9.58 0.37 -9.47
CA LYS A 45 10.51 -0.25 -10.42
C LYS A 45 11.75 -0.79 -9.69
N GLY A 46 12.04 -2.07 -9.88
CA GLY A 46 13.17 -2.77 -9.25
C GLY A 46 12.98 -3.05 -7.75
N LYS A 47 11.77 -2.89 -7.22
CA LYS A 47 11.43 -3.20 -5.82
C LYS A 47 10.36 -4.28 -5.76
N LYS A 48 10.43 -5.13 -4.75
CA LYS A 48 9.34 -6.06 -4.42
C LYS A 48 8.27 -5.25 -3.68
N VAL A 49 7.13 -5.00 -4.34
CA VAL A 49 6.07 -4.12 -3.84
C VAL A 49 4.72 -4.82 -4.00
N PHE A 50 3.86 -4.66 -3.01
CA PHE A 50 2.50 -5.21 -2.99
C PHE A 50 1.48 -4.09 -3.14
N PHE A 51 0.79 -4.05 -4.27
CA PHE A 51 -0.28 -3.09 -4.50
C PHE A 51 -1.61 -3.71 -4.09
N TYR A 52 -2.36 -3.04 -3.22
CA TYR A 52 -3.71 -3.48 -2.86
C TYR A 52 -4.64 -2.29 -2.70
N THR A 53 -5.73 -2.32 -3.46
CA THR A 53 -6.77 -1.30 -3.40
C THR A 53 -7.96 -1.82 -2.61
N PHE A 54 -8.36 -1.06 -1.59
CA PHE A 54 -9.56 -1.40 -0.83
C PHE A 54 -10.80 -1.08 -1.65
N MET A 55 -11.68 -2.07 -1.76
CA MET A 55 -13.03 -1.89 -2.29
C MET A 55 -14.01 -1.59 -1.15
N GLU A 56 -15.12 -0.93 -1.48
CA GLU A 56 -16.24 -0.80 -0.56
C GLU A 56 -16.76 -2.20 -0.17
N GLY A 57 -17.04 -2.39 1.12
CA GLY A 57 -17.49 -3.67 1.64
C GLY A 57 -17.48 -3.71 3.16
N THR A 58 -17.90 -4.85 3.72
CA THR A 58 -17.78 -5.08 5.17
C THR A 58 -16.32 -5.28 5.57
N LYS A 59 -16.02 -5.09 6.85
CA LYS A 59 -14.71 -5.35 7.43
C LYS A 59 -14.24 -6.77 7.08
N GLU A 60 -15.11 -7.77 7.23
CA GLU A 60 -14.81 -9.18 6.98
C GLU A 60 -14.49 -9.42 5.51
N SER A 61 -15.24 -8.79 4.60
CA SER A 61 -14.99 -8.88 3.16
C SER A 61 -13.62 -8.29 2.80
N GLN A 62 -13.28 -7.12 3.36
CA GLN A 62 -12.00 -6.46 3.12
C GLN A 62 -10.82 -7.26 3.68
N VAL A 63 -10.94 -7.84 4.88
CA VAL A 63 -9.90 -8.70 5.46
C VAL A 63 -9.70 -9.94 4.60
N LYS A 64 -10.77 -10.62 4.20
CA LYS A 64 -10.69 -11.82 3.34
C LYS A 64 -10.09 -11.50 1.98
N SER A 65 -10.44 -10.36 1.40
CA SER A 65 -9.88 -9.91 0.13
C SER A 65 -8.38 -9.66 0.23
N LEU A 66 -7.93 -8.92 1.26
CA LEU A 66 -6.50 -8.70 1.48
C LEU A 66 -5.77 -10.02 1.76
N ALA A 67 -6.35 -10.90 2.58
CA ALA A 67 -5.76 -12.19 2.92
C ALA A 67 -5.44 -13.02 1.66
N LYS A 68 -6.37 -13.09 0.71
CA LYS A 68 -6.14 -13.80 -0.57
C LYS A 68 -4.96 -13.23 -1.35
N GLU A 69 -4.90 -11.92 -1.50
CA GLU A 69 -3.80 -11.24 -2.21
C GLU A 69 -2.45 -11.45 -1.50
N LEU A 70 -2.45 -11.54 -0.16
CA LEU A 70 -1.25 -11.84 0.63
C LEU A 70 -0.80 -13.30 0.48
N VAL A 71 -1.73 -14.26 0.30
CA VAL A 71 -1.37 -15.65 -0.04
C VAL A 71 -0.60 -15.66 -1.35
N ASP A 72 -1.10 -14.99 -2.39
CA ASP A 72 -0.45 -14.96 -3.70
C ASP A 72 0.93 -14.28 -3.64
N PHE A 73 1.08 -13.24 -2.82
CA PHE A 73 2.32 -12.49 -2.71
C PHE A 73 3.40 -13.18 -1.85
N PHE A 74 3.01 -13.82 -0.74
CA PHE A 74 3.94 -14.46 0.20
C PHE A 74 4.02 -15.99 0.04
N ASN A 75 3.14 -16.59 -0.77
CA ASN A 75 2.94 -18.03 -0.90
C ASN A 75 2.71 -18.71 0.47
N ASP A 76 1.81 -18.13 1.27
CA ASP A 76 1.55 -18.57 2.65
C ASP A 76 0.04 -18.61 2.95
N GLU A 77 -0.52 -19.82 3.04
CA GLU A 77 -1.96 -20.02 3.25
C GLU A 77 -2.44 -19.60 4.65
N ILE A 78 -1.53 -19.35 5.61
CA ILE A 78 -1.90 -18.89 6.96
C ILE A 78 -2.73 -17.60 6.89
N PHE A 79 -2.51 -16.76 5.88
CA PHE A 79 -3.29 -15.53 5.69
C PHE A 79 -4.81 -15.78 5.61
N LEU A 80 -5.26 -16.92 5.05
CA LEU A 80 -6.69 -17.25 4.91
C LEU A 80 -7.38 -17.53 6.24
N SER A 81 -6.62 -17.82 7.29
CA SER A 81 -7.16 -18.09 8.63
C SER A 81 -7.60 -16.82 9.37
N PHE A 82 -7.18 -15.63 8.90
CA PHE A 82 -7.51 -14.37 9.57
C PHE A 82 -8.87 -13.82 9.14
N SER A 83 -9.72 -13.52 10.13
CA SER A 83 -10.98 -12.79 9.98
C SER A 83 -10.90 -11.33 10.43
N ASP A 84 -9.79 -10.93 11.04
CA ASP A 84 -9.62 -9.65 11.70
C ASP A 84 -8.31 -8.96 11.32
N TRP A 85 -8.34 -7.62 11.28
CA TRP A 85 -7.18 -6.78 10.92
C TRP A 85 -6.00 -6.97 11.85
N TYR A 86 -6.22 -6.97 13.17
CA TYR A 86 -5.13 -7.03 14.14
C TYR A 86 -4.27 -8.30 14.01
N PRO A 87 -4.83 -9.53 14.05
CA PRO A 87 -4.02 -10.73 13.90
C PRO A 87 -3.38 -10.83 12.50
N LEU A 88 -4.07 -10.41 11.44
CA LEU A 88 -3.50 -10.36 10.09
C LEU A 88 -2.28 -9.46 10.04
N PHE A 89 -2.38 -8.20 10.50
CA PHE A 89 -1.26 -7.26 10.46
C PHE A 89 -0.13 -7.62 11.42
N LYS A 90 -0.44 -8.23 12.56
CA LYS A 90 0.56 -8.75 13.51
C LYS A 90 1.36 -9.89 12.89
N TYR A 91 0.71 -10.79 12.14
CA TYR A 91 1.40 -11.84 11.41
C TYR A 91 2.21 -11.26 10.24
N LEU A 92 1.59 -10.36 9.47
CA LEU A 92 2.22 -9.69 8.36
C LEU A 92 3.51 -8.98 8.79
N SER A 93 3.50 -8.22 9.89
CA SER A 93 4.68 -7.49 10.35
C SER A 93 5.90 -8.38 10.62
N GLY A 94 5.71 -9.64 11.01
CA GLY A 94 6.79 -10.63 11.14
C GLY A 94 7.37 -11.08 9.79
N LYS A 95 6.58 -11.05 8.71
CA LYS A 95 7.00 -11.37 7.33
C LYS A 95 7.64 -10.19 6.61
N LEU A 96 7.40 -8.96 7.07
CA LEU A 96 7.87 -7.71 6.47
C LEU A 96 9.37 -7.40 6.67
N MET A 97 10.21 -8.42 6.91
CA MET A 97 11.67 -8.26 6.82
C MET A 97 12.11 -7.77 5.43
N GLU A 98 11.28 -8.02 4.40
CA GLU A 98 11.33 -7.30 3.13
C GLU A 98 10.18 -6.30 3.03
N LYS A 99 10.54 -5.05 2.75
CA LYS A 99 9.69 -3.86 2.75
C LYS A 99 8.44 -4.05 1.87
N LEU A 100 7.26 -3.74 2.42
CA LEU A 100 5.98 -3.80 1.71
C LEU A 100 5.31 -2.43 1.76
N SER A 101 4.96 -1.88 0.61
CA SER A 101 4.22 -0.61 0.54
C SER A 101 2.79 -0.86 0.09
N LEU A 102 1.83 -0.69 1.01
CA LEU A 102 0.40 -0.79 0.75
C LEU A 102 -0.13 0.52 0.15
N TYR A 103 -0.85 0.46 -0.97
CA TYR A 103 -1.35 1.67 -1.67
C TYR A 103 -2.85 1.61 -1.95
N SER A 104 -3.64 2.42 -1.25
CA SER A 104 -5.06 2.60 -1.55
C SER A 104 -5.28 3.80 -2.49
N THR A 105 -5.69 3.56 -3.73
CA THR A 105 -5.95 4.61 -4.74
C THR A 105 -7.36 5.20 -4.71
N SER A 106 -8.22 4.69 -3.84
CA SER A 106 -9.52 5.26 -3.50
C SER A 106 -9.81 4.85 -2.08
N LEU A 107 -9.90 5.80 -1.16
CA LEU A 107 -10.28 5.52 0.22
C LEU A 107 -11.81 5.35 0.30
N PRO A 108 -12.31 4.14 0.59
CA PRO A 108 -13.51 4.02 1.38
C PRO A 108 -13.18 3.24 2.66
N MET A 109 -12.40 3.86 3.54
CA MET A 109 -12.38 3.46 4.94
C MET A 109 -12.35 4.73 5.76
N GLN A 110 -13.32 4.82 6.66
CA GLN A 110 -13.51 5.93 7.58
C GLN A 110 -12.25 6.13 8.43
N LEU A 111 -11.34 6.96 7.95
CA LEU A 111 -10.36 7.64 8.76
C LEU A 111 -10.91 9.05 8.95
N LYS A 112 -11.28 9.38 10.20
CA LYS A 112 -11.34 10.78 10.62
C LYS A 112 -9.96 11.35 10.32
N ALA A 113 -9.87 12.13 9.25
CA ALA A 113 -8.76 13.03 9.06
C ALA A 113 -8.78 13.99 10.25
N ILE A 114 -7.82 13.83 11.16
CA ILE A 114 -7.49 14.90 12.09
C ILE A 114 -6.79 15.92 11.21
N GLU A 115 -7.52 16.98 10.86
CA GLU A 115 -6.93 18.20 10.33
C GLU A 115 -5.96 18.71 11.40
N ALA A 116 -4.67 18.72 11.09
CA ALA A 116 -3.72 19.54 11.82
C ALA A 116 -3.85 20.95 11.25
N SER A 117 -4.25 21.87 12.12
CA SER A 117 -4.35 23.33 11.93
C SER A 117 -3.08 23.94 11.34
#